data_AF-B0EQP7-F1
#
_entry.id   AF-B0EQP7-F1
#
_cell.length_a   1.000
_cell.length_b   1.000
_cell.length_c   1.000
_cell.angle_alpha   90.00
_cell.angle_beta   90.00
_cell.angle_gamma   90.00
#
_symmetry.space_group_name_H-M   'P 1'
#
loop_
_entity.id
_entity.type
_entity.pdbx_description
1 polymer ?
#
loop_
_entity_poly.entity_id
_entity_poly.type
_entity_poly.pdbx_seq_one_letter_code
_entity_poly.pdbx_strand_id
1 'polypeptide(L)'
;MHKINYNQFINFNEQTITTLKADFALLSQSLLPAEGYSFLLRHSAPQRVLQKAILSIFNDFAKGNIDFETLKDIFTISSESSAISSALVDWRPEPQVYCYVMIEFICSNKTKIPPPVYCRLIESLINDGQTSRLLMLLQYHIIPDDEIVALQLVSMREKCDFAYQFAMDMLKRMNKNNNQILQILIAIGDYAEALIFCINHKVQLSNHDITSLLSQVKNPVLLFQLNQYLQNNIN
;
A
#
# COMPACT_ATOMS: atom_id res chain seq x y z
N MET A 1 17.34 43.97 -23.06
CA MET A 1 17.36 42.56 -23.49
C MET A 1 16.19 41.83 -22.81
N HIS A 2 15.01 41.82 -23.43
CA HIS A 2 13.89 41.00 -22.98
C HIS A 2 13.86 39.73 -23.83
N LYS A 3 14.04 38.56 -23.19
CA LYS A 3 13.69 37.28 -23.82
C LYS A 3 12.18 37.26 -24.01
N ILE A 4 11.71 37.52 -25.22
CA ILE A 4 10.31 37.33 -25.59
C ILE A 4 10.05 35.83 -25.50
N ASN A 5 9.19 35.44 -24.56
CA ASN A 5 8.79 34.06 -24.37
C ASN A 5 7.77 33.75 -25.49
N TYR A 6 8.07 32.79 -26.37
CA TYR A 6 7.33 32.51 -27.62
C TYR A 6 5.83 32.16 -27.45
N ASN A 7 5.34 32.06 -26.21
CA ASN A 7 3.95 31.73 -25.87
C ASN A 7 3.14 32.94 -25.36
N GLN A 8 3.62 34.17 -25.54
CA GLN A 8 2.94 35.40 -25.11
C GLN A 8 2.28 36.10 -26.31
N PHE A 9 0.97 36.29 -26.25
CA PHE A 9 0.19 37.08 -27.19
C PHE A 9 -0.27 38.37 -26.51
N ILE A 10 -0.24 39.47 -27.26
CA ILE A 10 -0.78 40.75 -26.81
C ILE A 10 -2.22 40.81 -27.32
N ASN A 11 -3.20 40.78 -26.42
CA ASN A 11 -4.58 41.08 -26.77
C ASN A 11 -4.72 42.60 -26.90
N PHE A 12 -4.67 43.12 -28.13
CA PHE A 12 -4.70 44.55 -28.41
C PHE A 12 -6.02 45.23 -28.00
N ASN A 13 -7.11 44.47 -27.83
CA ASN A 13 -8.40 45.01 -27.41
C ASN A 13 -8.49 45.19 -25.89
N GLU A 14 -7.78 44.37 -25.12
CA GLU A 14 -7.84 44.34 -23.66
C GLU A 14 -6.57 44.87 -22.98
N GLN A 15 -5.54 45.21 -23.76
CA GLN A 15 -4.21 45.63 -23.26
C GLN A 15 -3.58 44.62 -22.28
N THR A 16 -3.88 43.33 -22.45
CA THR A 16 -3.34 42.25 -21.61
C THR A 16 -2.41 41.35 -22.42
N ILE A 17 -1.32 40.90 -21.78
CA ILE A 17 -0.46 39.86 -22.32
C ILE A 17 -1.02 38.51 -21.87
N THR A 18 -1.64 37.77 -22.77
CA THR A 18 -2.12 36.41 -22.54
C THR A 18 -1.03 35.41 -22.87
N THR A 19 -0.69 34.53 -21.92
CA THR A 19 0.17 33.38 -22.23
C THR A 19 -0.70 32.23 -22.70
N LEU A 20 -0.46 31.74 -23.93
CA LEU A 20 -1.13 30.54 -24.43
C LEU A 20 -0.50 29.35 -23.74
N LYS A 21 -1.06 29.00 -22.57
CA LYS A 21 -0.69 27.80 -21.85
C LYS A 21 -1.44 26.65 -22.52
N ALA A 22 -0.74 25.85 -23.31
CA ALA A 22 -1.32 24.65 -23.89
C ALA A 22 -1.91 23.79 -22.76
N ASP A 23 -3.21 23.52 -22.81
CA ASP A 23 -3.84 22.61 -21.87
C ASP A 23 -3.53 21.17 -22.31
N PHE A 24 -2.39 20.66 -21.85
CA PHE A 24 -1.95 19.31 -22.17
C PHE A 24 -2.97 18.24 -21.74
N ALA A 25 -3.82 18.51 -20.74
CA ALA A 25 -4.90 17.61 -20.36
C ALA A 25 -5.96 17.52 -21.48
N LEU A 26 -6.36 18.65 -22.04
CA LEU A 26 -7.31 18.69 -23.15
C LEU A 26 -6.72 18.08 -24.42
N LEU A 27 -5.45 18.35 -24.73
CA LEU A 27 -4.77 17.75 -25.88
C LEU A 27 -4.61 16.22 -25.75
N SER A 28 -4.40 15.71 -24.53
CA SER A 28 -4.27 14.27 -24.30
C SER A 28 -5.56 13.49 -24.57
N GLN A 29 -6.74 14.13 -24.51
CA GLN A 29 -8.04 13.48 -24.74
C GLN A 29 -8.25 13.08 -26.20
N SER A 30 -7.54 13.71 -27.14
CA SER A 30 -7.61 13.41 -28.56
C SER A 30 -6.66 12.27 -28.98
N LEU A 31 -5.83 11.78 -28.07
CA LEU A 31 -4.86 10.71 -28.32
C LEU A 31 -5.40 9.36 -27.82
N LEU A 32 -4.83 8.26 -28.30
CA LEU A 32 -5.11 6.94 -27.73
C LEU A 32 -4.71 6.90 -26.24
N PRO A 33 -5.38 6.10 -25.39
CA PRO A 33 -5.15 6.08 -23.94
C PRO A 33 -3.67 6.03 -23.50
N ALA A 34 -2.89 5.09 -24.05
CA ALA A 34 -1.47 4.93 -23.71
C ALA A 34 -0.62 6.10 -24.24
N GLU A 35 -0.93 6.61 -25.44
CA GLU A 35 -0.26 7.76 -26.04
C GLU A 35 -0.56 9.05 -25.30
N GLY A 36 -1.81 9.24 -24.88
CA GLY A 36 -2.26 10.38 -24.08
C GLY A 36 -1.60 10.41 -22.71
N TYR A 37 -1.50 9.27 -22.03
CA TYR A 37 -0.78 9.19 -20.77
C TYR A 37 0.73 9.44 -20.94
N SER A 38 1.34 8.84 -21.96
CA SER A 38 2.76 9.06 -22.31
C SER A 38 3.03 10.53 -22.63
N PHE A 39 2.10 11.19 -23.34
CA PHE A 39 2.16 12.60 -23.67
C PHE A 39 2.14 13.46 -22.40
N LEU A 40 1.23 13.18 -21.46
CA LEU A 40 1.16 13.89 -20.18
C LEU A 40 2.43 13.73 -19.35
N LEU A 41 3.00 12.51 -19.31
CA LEU A 41 4.28 12.25 -18.63
C LEU A 41 5.43 13.06 -19.25
N ARG A 42 5.56 13.05 -20.59
CA ARG A 42 6.61 13.80 -21.30
C ARG A 42 6.55 15.30 -21.07
N HIS A 43 5.36 15.84 -20.81
CA HIS A 43 5.16 17.27 -20.55
C HIS A 43 5.06 17.61 -19.06
N SER A 44 5.50 16.71 -18.16
CA SER A 44 5.53 16.91 -16.71
C SER A 44 4.19 17.40 -16.15
N ALA A 45 3.08 16.82 -16.62
CA ALA A 45 1.75 17.19 -16.16
C ALA A 45 1.64 17.00 -14.64
N PRO A 46 0.84 17.84 -13.93
CA PRO A 46 0.65 17.69 -12.49
C PRO A 46 0.12 16.29 -12.13
N GLN A 47 0.54 15.74 -10.98
CA GLN A 47 0.14 14.41 -10.52
C GLN A 47 -1.39 14.22 -10.50
N ARG A 48 -2.16 15.26 -10.16
CA ARG A 48 -3.64 15.24 -10.19
C ARG A 48 -4.21 15.02 -11.60
N VAL A 49 -3.56 15.57 -12.62
CA VAL A 49 -3.97 15.40 -14.03
C VAL A 49 -3.64 13.97 -14.48
N LEU A 50 -2.43 13.50 -14.17
CA LEU A 50 -2.01 12.12 -14.44
C LEU A 50 -2.93 11.09 -13.77
N GLN A 51 -3.26 11.30 -12.50
CA GLN A 51 -4.18 10.42 -11.76
C GLN A 51 -5.56 10.37 -12.41
N LYS A 52 -6.13 11.52 -12.79
CA LYS A 52 -7.43 11.59 -13.48
C LYS A 52 -7.42 10.87 -14.82
N ALA A 53 -6.35 11.04 -15.61
CA ALA A 53 -6.20 10.34 -16.88
C ALA A 53 -6.18 8.83 -16.67
N ILE A 54 -5.35 8.33 -15.75
CA ILE A 54 -5.29 6.89 -15.42
C ILE A 54 -6.62 6.35 -14.92
N LEU A 55 -7.33 7.08 -14.04
CA LEU A 55 -8.66 6.67 -13.58
C LEU A 55 -9.66 6.54 -14.74
N SER A 56 -9.61 7.44 -15.72
CA SER A 56 -10.44 7.32 -16.93
C SER A 56 -10.12 6.03 -17.69
N ILE A 57 -8.83 5.76 -17.91
CA ILE A 57 -8.35 4.57 -18.61
C ILE A 57 -8.80 3.29 -17.89
N PHE A 58 -8.68 3.24 -16.57
CA PHE A 58 -9.15 2.10 -15.78
C PHE A 58 -10.66 1.90 -15.90
N ASN A 59 -11.44 2.97 -15.87
CA ASN A 59 -12.89 2.89 -16.07
C ASN A 59 -13.25 2.42 -17.48
N ASP A 60 -12.50 2.83 -18.50
CA ASP A 60 -12.70 2.38 -19.87
C ASP A 60 -12.31 0.91 -20.06
N PHE A 61 -11.22 0.46 -19.41
CA PHE A 61 -10.87 -0.95 -19.33
C PHE A 61 -11.96 -1.79 -18.66
N ALA A 62 -12.50 -1.36 -17.52
CA ALA A 62 -13.59 -2.07 -16.85
C ALA A 62 -14.87 -2.16 -17.70
N LYS A 63 -15.08 -1.24 -18.63
CA LYS A 63 -16.19 -1.28 -19.60
C LYS A 63 -15.90 -2.14 -20.83
N GLY A 64 -14.67 -2.65 -20.98
CA GLY A 64 -14.22 -3.39 -22.16
C GLY A 64 -13.89 -2.52 -23.37
N ASN A 65 -13.73 -1.21 -23.19
CA ASN A 65 -13.37 -0.28 -24.26
C ASN A 65 -11.86 -0.29 -24.59
N ILE A 66 -11.06 -0.80 -23.67
CA ILE A 66 -9.60 -0.89 -23.77
C ILE A 66 -9.20 -2.34 -23.54
N ASP A 67 -8.28 -2.84 -24.36
CA ASP A 67 -7.74 -4.19 -24.21
C ASP A 67 -6.68 -4.26 -23.09
N PHE A 68 -6.33 -5.49 -22.72
CA PHE A 68 -5.36 -5.71 -21.65
C PHE A 68 -3.93 -5.28 -22.02
N GLU A 69 -3.54 -5.44 -23.29
CA GLU A 69 -2.20 -5.07 -23.75
C GLU A 69 -1.95 -3.55 -23.61
N THR A 70 -2.95 -2.71 -23.93
CA THR A 70 -2.85 -1.26 -23.72
C THR A 70 -2.59 -0.91 -22.25
N LEU A 71 -3.24 -1.62 -21.32
CA LEU A 71 -3.08 -1.39 -19.88
C LEU A 71 -1.68 -1.82 -19.39
N LYS A 72 -1.16 -2.91 -19.93
CA LYS A 72 0.20 -3.38 -19.66
C LYS A 72 1.25 -2.41 -20.19
N ASP A 73 1.07 -1.87 -21.40
CA ASP A 73 1.96 -0.85 -21.96
C ASP A 73 2.04 0.37 -21.02
N ILE A 74 0.91 0.84 -20.50
CA ILE A 74 0.87 1.97 -19.56
C ILE A 74 1.69 1.68 -18.29
N PHE A 75 1.62 0.47 -17.75
CA PHE A 75 2.39 0.07 -16.57
C PHE A 75 3.89 -0.04 -16.82
N THR A 76 4.32 -0.33 -18.05
CA THR A 76 5.74 -0.42 -18.41
C THR A 76 6.35 0.93 -18.78
N ILE A 77 5.56 1.86 -19.32
CA ILE A 77 6.02 3.19 -19.74
C ILE A 77 6.33 4.10 -18.53
N SER A 78 5.65 3.91 -17.41
CA SER A 78 5.80 4.77 -16.24
C SER A 78 7.03 4.41 -15.39
N SER A 79 8.10 5.19 -15.49
CA SER A 79 9.18 5.18 -14.48
C SER A 79 8.66 5.64 -13.10
N GLU A 80 7.61 6.47 -13.08
CA GLU A 80 6.97 7.00 -11.88
C GLU A 80 5.62 6.32 -11.62
N SER A 81 5.61 5.35 -10.72
CA SER A 81 4.42 4.57 -10.34
C SER A 81 3.46 5.28 -9.37
N SER A 82 3.75 6.53 -8.97
CA SER A 82 3.02 7.26 -7.93
C SER A 82 1.60 7.65 -8.34
N ALA A 83 1.42 8.16 -9.56
CA ALA A 83 0.09 8.51 -10.09
C ALA A 83 -0.79 7.27 -10.28
N ILE A 84 -0.21 6.18 -10.78
CA ILE A 84 -0.90 4.91 -10.98
C ILE A 84 -1.30 4.29 -9.64
N SER A 85 -0.38 4.27 -8.67
CA SER A 85 -0.67 3.79 -7.32
C SER A 85 -1.82 4.57 -6.67
N SER A 86 -1.79 5.91 -6.79
CA SER A 86 -2.86 6.77 -6.29
C SER A 86 -4.20 6.48 -6.98
N ALA A 87 -4.19 6.29 -8.29
CA ALA A 87 -5.41 5.94 -9.03
C ALA A 87 -5.95 4.56 -8.62
N LEU A 88 -5.09 3.55 -8.46
CA LEU A 88 -5.49 2.20 -8.04
C LEU A 88 -6.08 2.17 -6.63
N VAL A 89 -5.59 3.00 -5.72
CA VAL A 89 -6.15 3.12 -4.36
C VAL A 89 -7.55 3.75 -4.37
N ASP A 90 -7.82 4.67 -5.30
CA ASP A 90 -9.11 5.38 -5.42
C ASP A 90 -10.13 4.63 -6.29
N TRP A 91 -9.67 3.77 -7.19
CA TRP A 91 -10.51 3.07 -8.15
C TRP A 91 -11.41 2.01 -7.51
N ARG A 92 -12.68 1.92 -7.95
CA ARG A 92 -13.72 1.05 -7.38
C ARG A 92 -14.45 0.25 -8.47
N PRO A 93 -13.80 -0.64 -9.20
CA PRO A 93 -14.46 -1.50 -10.19
C PRO A 93 -15.03 -2.76 -9.49
N GLU A 94 -15.51 -3.71 -10.29
CA GLU A 94 -15.79 -5.06 -9.78
C GLU A 94 -14.53 -5.71 -9.17
N PRO A 95 -14.64 -6.45 -8.06
CA PRO A 95 -13.49 -6.99 -7.33
C PRO A 95 -12.56 -7.86 -8.18
N GLN A 96 -13.10 -8.66 -9.11
CA GLN A 96 -12.31 -9.52 -9.99
C GLN A 96 -11.44 -8.71 -10.95
N VAL A 97 -12.02 -7.68 -11.57
CA VAL A 97 -11.32 -6.73 -12.45
C VAL A 97 -10.24 -6.00 -11.66
N TYR A 98 -10.57 -5.53 -10.45
CA TYR A 98 -9.62 -4.86 -9.57
C TYR A 98 -8.40 -5.73 -9.27
N CYS A 99 -8.63 -6.96 -8.79
CA CYS A 99 -7.56 -7.89 -8.41
C CYS A 99 -6.67 -8.23 -9.60
N TYR A 100 -7.25 -8.41 -10.79
CA TYR A 100 -6.50 -8.70 -12.00
C TYR A 100 -5.56 -7.54 -12.39
N VAL A 101 -6.08 -6.32 -12.46
CA VAL A 101 -5.30 -5.12 -12.79
C VAL A 101 -4.22 -4.84 -11.74
N MET A 102 -4.55 -4.98 -10.45
CA MET A 102 -3.61 -4.79 -9.34
C MET A 102 -2.42 -5.74 -9.41
N ILE A 103 -2.68 -7.02 -9.68
CA ILE A 103 -1.62 -8.03 -9.75
C ILE A 103 -0.74 -7.80 -10.98
N GLU A 104 -1.32 -7.44 -12.12
CA GLU A 104 -0.52 -7.07 -13.31
C GLU A 104 0.36 -5.85 -13.04
N PHE A 105 -0.20 -4.82 -12.38
CA PHE A 105 0.56 -3.64 -11.98
C PHE A 105 1.74 -3.99 -11.08
N ILE A 106 1.51 -4.83 -10.05
CA ILE A 106 2.54 -5.27 -9.11
C ILE A 106 3.64 -6.08 -9.83
N CYS A 107 3.25 -7.01 -10.70
CA CYS A 107 4.20 -7.83 -11.45
C CYS A 107 5.01 -7.02 -12.47
N SER A 108 4.40 -6.01 -13.09
CA SER A 108 5.04 -5.14 -14.08
C SER A 108 6.01 -4.13 -13.45
N ASN A 109 5.73 -3.69 -12.22
CA ASN A 109 6.52 -2.67 -11.54
C ASN A 109 7.46 -3.28 -10.50
N LYS A 110 8.74 -3.44 -10.88
CA LYS A 110 9.81 -3.86 -9.95
C LYS A 110 10.27 -2.75 -9.00
N THR A 111 9.71 -1.55 -9.13
CA THR A 111 10.01 -0.40 -8.26
C THR A 111 9.26 -0.52 -6.93
N LYS A 112 9.62 0.32 -5.95
CA LYS A 112 9.01 0.28 -4.62
C LYS A 112 7.55 0.77 -4.68
N ILE A 113 6.63 -0.17 -4.86
CA ILE A 113 5.17 0.07 -4.80
C ILE A 113 4.79 0.48 -3.36
N PRO A 114 3.97 1.51 -3.17
CA PRO A 114 3.61 1.99 -1.84
C PRO A 114 2.68 1.01 -1.10
N PRO A 115 2.84 0.82 0.22
CA PRO A 115 2.06 -0.13 1.03
C PRO A 115 0.53 -0.08 0.86
N PRO A 116 -0.12 1.10 0.73
CA PRO A 116 -1.58 1.18 0.56
C PRO A 116 -2.13 0.42 -0.64
N VAL A 117 -1.33 0.23 -1.71
CA VAL A 117 -1.72 -0.56 -2.88
C VAL A 117 -1.90 -2.03 -2.49
N TYR A 118 -0.93 -2.59 -1.75
CA TYR A 118 -1.02 -3.96 -1.23
C TYR A 118 -2.16 -4.12 -0.23
N CYS A 119 -2.32 -3.18 0.70
CA CYS A 119 -3.41 -3.22 1.68
C CYS A 119 -4.77 -3.33 0.97
N ARG A 120 -4.98 -2.55 -0.09
CA ARG A 120 -6.24 -2.58 -0.82
C ARG A 120 -6.44 -3.83 -1.66
N LEU A 121 -5.38 -4.37 -2.25
CA LEU A 121 -5.43 -5.68 -2.90
C LEU A 121 -5.83 -6.78 -1.92
N ILE A 122 -5.26 -6.79 -0.71
CA ILE A 122 -5.58 -7.76 0.35
C ILE A 122 -7.07 -7.67 0.72
N GLU A 123 -7.58 -6.46 0.96
CA GLU A 123 -9.02 -6.26 1.25
C GLU A 123 -9.90 -6.79 0.14
N SER A 124 -9.57 -6.48 -1.12
CA SER A 124 -10.35 -6.92 -2.27
C SER A 124 -10.34 -8.44 -2.43
N LEU A 125 -9.18 -9.09 -2.27
CA LEU A 125 -9.06 -10.55 -2.39
C LEU A 125 -9.85 -11.28 -1.29
N ILE A 126 -9.80 -10.78 -0.04
CA ILE A 126 -10.54 -11.38 1.07
C ILE A 126 -12.05 -11.19 0.88
N ASN A 127 -12.49 -9.98 0.55
CA ASN A 127 -13.91 -9.69 0.39
C ASN A 127 -14.53 -10.43 -0.82
N ASP A 128 -13.75 -10.71 -1.86
CA ASP A 128 -14.17 -11.50 -3.03
C ASP A 128 -13.97 -13.03 -2.84
N GLY A 129 -13.51 -13.48 -1.67
CA GLY A 129 -13.28 -14.90 -1.38
C GLY A 129 -12.08 -15.53 -2.10
N GLN A 130 -11.21 -14.74 -2.74
CA GLN A 130 -9.99 -15.19 -3.41
C GLN A 130 -8.83 -15.45 -2.43
N THR A 131 -9.09 -16.12 -1.30
CA THR A 131 -8.10 -16.35 -0.23
C THR A 131 -6.95 -17.25 -0.68
N SER A 132 -7.18 -18.22 -1.57
CA SER A 132 -6.12 -19.05 -2.15
C SER A 132 -5.11 -18.23 -2.96
N ARG A 133 -5.58 -17.21 -3.69
CA ARG A 133 -4.72 -16.31 -4.46
C ARG A 133 -3.91 -15.41 -3.54
N LEU A 134 -4.54 -14.88 -2.48
CA LEU A 134 -3.84 -14.13 -1.45
C LEU A 134 -2.73 -14.98 -0.79
N LEU A 135 -3.04 -16.22 -0.42
CA LEU A 135 -2.05 -17.14 0.16
C LEU A 135 -0.83 -17.29 -0.75
N MET A 136 -1.07 -17.49 -2.05
CA MET A 136 0.00 -17.60 -3.05
C MET A 136 0.86 -16.33 -3.11
N LEU A 137 0.24 -15.14 -3.16
CA LEU A 137 0.96 -13.87 -3.20
C LEU A 137 1.85 -13.64 -1.97
N LEU A 138 1.38 -14.08 -0.79
CA LEU A 138 2.12 -13.99 0.47
C LEU A 138 3.28 -15.01 0.51
N GLN A 139 3.04 -16.26 0.12
CA GLN A 139 4.05 -17.32 0.13
C GLN A 139 5.21 -17.06 -0.83
N TYR A 140 4.92 -16.50 -2.00
CA TYR A 140 5.95 -16.16 -2.99
C TYR A 140 6.58 -14.77 -2.75
N HIS A 141 6.28 -14.10 -1.64
CA HIS A 141 6.79 -12.76 -1.31
C HIS A 141 6.55 -11.70 -2.40
N ILE A 142 5.46 -11.87 -3.18
CA ILE A 142 5.01 -10.83 -4.13
C ILE A 142 4.50 -9.62 -3.34
N ILE A 143 3.81 -9.88 -2.23
CA ILE A 143 3.53 -8.86 -1.22
C ILE A 143 4.76 -8.79 -0.29
N PRO A 144 5.49 -7.66 -0.26
CA PRO A 144 6.72 -7.55 0.51
C PRO A 144 6.44 -7.43 2.01
N ASP A 145 7.45 -7.73 2.83
CA ASP A 145 7.41 -7.46 4.26
C ASP A 145 7.37 -5.94 4.49
N ASP A 146 6.28 -5.46 5.05
CA ASP A 146 6.06 -4.05 5.41
C ASP A 146 5.16 -3.96 6.64
N GLU A 147 5.42 -2.96 7.49
CA GLU A 147 4.68 -2.77 8.74
C GLU A 147 3.18 -2.50 8.49
N ILE A 148 2.86 -1.61 7.55
CA ILE A 148 1.48 -1.22 7.25
C ILE A 148 0.71 -2.42 6.68
N VAL A 149 1.37 -3.21 5.83
CA VAL A 149 0.80 -4.44 5.26
C VAL A 149 0.55 -5.49 6.35
N ALA A 150 1.51 -5.70 7.26
CA ALA A 150 1.34 -6.65 8.35
C ALA A 150 0.19 -6.25 9.28
N LEU A 151 0.08 -4.96 9.65
CA LEU A 151 -1.04 -4.47 10.45
C LEU A 151 -2.39 -4.65 9.75
N GLN A 152 -2.43 -4.48 8.42
CA GLN A 152 -3.62 -4.75 7.63
C GLN A 152 -4.02 -6.24 7.69
N LEU A 153 -3.05 -7.16 7.65
CA LEU A 153 -3.35 -8.58 7.80
C LEU A 153 -3.87 -8.92 9.20
N VAL A 154 -3.33 -8.28 10.25
CA VAL A 154 -3.85 -8.43 11.63
C VAL A 154 -5.31 -7.98 11.72
N SER A 155 -5.67 -6.85 11.10
CA SER A 155 -7.05 -6.33 11.12
C SER A 155 -8.03 -7.25 10.37
N MET A 156 -7.54 -8.08 9.44
CA MET A 156 -8.33 -9.03 8.66
C MET A 156 -8.37 -10.45 9.24
N ARG A 157 -7.80 -10.67 10.43
CA ARG A 157 -7.70 -12.01 11.05
C ARG A 157 -9.03 -12.76 11.18
N GLU A 158 -10.13 -12.04 11.40
CA GLU A 158 -11.47 -12.64 11.58
C GLU A 158 -12.09 -13.09 10.26
N LYS A 159 -11.57 -12.60 9.13
CA LYS A 159 -12.06 -12.91 7.78
C LYS A 159 -11.15 -13.89 7.03
N CYS A 160 -9.94 -14.12 7.52
CA CYS A 160 -8.93 -14.91 6.83
C CYS A 160 -8.01 -15.59 7.85
N ASP A 161 -8.19 -16.90 8.02
CA ASP A 161 -7.56 -17.70 9.09
C ASP A 161 -6.02 -17.60 9.10
N PHE A 162 -5.39 -17.56 7.93
CA PHE A 162 -3.93 -17.49 7.83
C PHE A 162 -3.37 -16.06 7.95
N ALA A 163 -4.21 -15.02 7.86
CA ALA A 163 -3.73 -13.64 7.79
C ALA A 163 -2.91 -13.24 9.02
N TYR A 164 -3.37 -13.64 10.20
CA TYR A 164 -2.67 -13.36 11.45
C TYR A 164 -1.26 -13.98 11.47
N GLN A 165 -1.13 -15.24 11.11
CA GLN A 165 0.16 -15.94 11.10
C GLN A 165 1.16 -15.25 10.14
N PHE A 166 0.72 -14.93 8.93
CA PHE A 166 1.55 -14.21 7.97
C PHE A 166 1.97 -12.82 8.45
N ALA A 167 1.06 -12.08 9.10
CA ALA A 167 1.38 -10.79 9.68
C ALA A 167 2.50 -10.88 10.72
N MET A 168 2.39 -11.86 11.63
CA MET A 168 3.39 -12.08 12.67
C MET A 168 4.74 -12.49 12.08
N ASP A 169 4.73 -13.35 11.05
CA ASP A 169 5.94 -13.78 10.36
C ASP A 169 6.62 -12.61 9.62
N MET A 170 5.85 -11.73 8.97
CA MET A 170 6.36 -10.49 8.36
C MET A 170 7.04 -9.60 9.41
N LEU A 171 6.36 -9.33 10.53
CA LEU A 171 6.90 -8.47 11.59
C LEU A 171 8.18 -9.04 12.20
N LYS A 172 8.21 -10.37 12.44
CA LYS A 172 9.39 -11.07 12.96
C LYS A 172 10.57 -10.98 11.99
N ARG A 173 10.35 -11.16 10.67
CA ARG A 173 11.42 -11.05 9.66
C ARG A 173 12.04 -9.64 9.57
N MET A 174 11.27 -8.59 9.85
CA MET A 174 11.76 -7.21 9.80
C MET A 174 12.70 -6.84 10.97
N ASN A 175 12.75 -7.62 12.06
CA ASN A 175 13.66 -7.45 13.22
C ASN A 175 13.70 -6.05 13.87
N LYS A 176 12.73 -5.17 13.58
CA LYS A 176 12.65 -3.79 14.11
C LYS A 176 11.38 -3.50 14.89
N ASN A 177 10.40 -4.39 14.85
CA ASN A 177 9.03 -4.12 15.30
C ASN A 177 8.65 -4.88 16.59
N ASN A 178 9.64 -5.16 17.46
CA ASN A 178 9.43 -5.98 18.66
C ASN A 178 8.35 -5.40 19.61
N ASN A 179 8.33 -4.08 19.79
CA ASN A 179 7.31 -3.41 20.60
C ASN A 179 5.90 -3.60 20.02
N GLN A 180 5.79 -3.57 18.70
CA GLN A 180 4.52 -3.67 18.02
C GLN A 180 4.00 -5.11 18.00
N ILE A 181 4.90 -6.08 17.82
CA ILE A 181 4.61 -7.52 17.99
C ILE A 181 4.03 -7.77 19.39
N LEU A 182 4.69 -7.23 20.42
CA LEU A 182 4.22 -7.34 21.80
C LEU A 182 2.82 -6.72 21.98
N GLN A 183 2.59 -5.51 21.48
CA GLN A 183 1.28 -4.85 21.55
C GLN A 183 0.19 -5.65 20.83
N ILE A 184 0.48 -6.23 19.68
CA ILE A 184 -0.46 -7.09 18.94
C ILE A 184 -0.82 -8.34 19.75
N LEU A 185 0.17 -9.01 20.34
CA LEU A 185 -0.05 -10.21 21.16
C LEU A 185 -0.92 -9.91 22.39
N ILE A 186 -0.63 -8.80 23.08
CA ILE A 186 -1.43 -8.33 24.23
C ILE A 186 -2.86 -8.00 23.78
N ALA A 187 -3.03 -7.29 22.67
CA ALA A 187 -4.35 -6.89 22.16
C ALA A 187 -5.23 -8.09 21.73
N ILE A 188 -4.60 -9.19 21.30
CA ILE A 188 -5.29 -10.44 20.94
C ILE A 188 -5.56 -11.32 22.17
N GLY A 189 -4.93 -11.01 23.30
CA GLY A 189 -5.06 -11.78 24.54
C GLY A 189 -4.16 -13.01 24.60
N ASP A 190 -3.17 -13.14 23.71
CA ASP A 190 -2.15 -14.19 23.80
C ASP A 190 -1.03 -13.76 24.74
N TYR A 191 -1.38 -13.66 26.03
CA TYR A 191 -0.49 -13.19 27.09
C TYR A 191 0.70 -14.13 27.33
N ALA A 192 0.55 -15.42 27.01
CA ALA A 192 1.64 -16.39 27.16
C ALA A 192 2.73 -16.15 26.12
N GLU A 193 2.36 -16.05 24.83
CA GLU A 193 3.30 -15.75 23.76
C GLU A 193 3.87 -14.34 23.89
N ALA A 194 3.06 -13.35 24.32
CA ALA A 194 3.52 -11.99 24.62
C ALA A 194 4.68 -11.99 25.62
N LEU A 195 4.54 -12.74 26.71
CA LEU A 195 5.55 -12.83 27.75
C LEU A 195 6.82 -13.55 27.27
N ILE A 196 6.67 -14.69 26.58
CA ILE A 196 7.79 -15.44 26.01
C ILE A 196 8.57 -14.54 25.02
N PHE A 197 7.85 -13.85 24.14
CA PHE A 197 8.43 -12.94 23.16
C PHE A 197 9.21 -11.81 23.84
N CYS A 198 8.63 -11.19 24.87
CA CYS A 198 9.25 -10.14 25.66
C CYS A 198 10.56 -10.57 26.29
N ILE A 199 10.58 -11.74 26.95
CA ILE A 199 11.77 -12.30 27.60
C ILE A 199 12.87 -12.56 26.57
N ASN A 200 12.52 -13.20 25.45
CA ASN A 200 13.48 -13.58 24.41
C ASN A 200 14.10 -12.37 23.71
N HIS A 201 13.33 -11.31 23.47
CA HIS A 201 13.76 -10.13 22.72
C HIS A 201 14.13 -8.94 23.61
N LYS A 202 14.11 -9.11 24.93
CA LYS A 202 14.39 -8.08 25.96
C LYS A 202 13.61 -6.78 25.72
N VAL A 203 12.33 -6.90 25.39
CA VAL A 203 11.44 -5.75 25.17
C VAL A 203 11.04 -5.15 26.51
N GLN A 204 11.14 -3.82 26.66
CA GLN A 204 10.70 -3.17 27.89
C GLN A 204 9.17 -3.22 28.02
N LEU A 205 8.68 -3.76 29.13
CA LEU A 205 7.26 -3.78 29.47
C LEU A 205 6.87 -2.51 30.22
N SER A 206 5.69 -1.96 29.90
CA SER A 206 5.10 -0.93 30.76
C SER A 206 4.50 -1.56 32.03
N ASN A 207 4.36 -0.78 33.10
CA ASN A 207 3.74 -1.26 34.34
C ASN A 207 2.30 -1.78 34.14
N HIS A 208 1.58 -1.22 33.17
CA HIS A 208 0.23 -1.67 32.80
C HIS A 208 0.25 -3.04 32.08
N ASP A 209 1.25 -3.26 31.22
CA ASP A 209 1.41 -4.55 30.53
C ASP A 209 1.82 -5.65 31.52
N ILE A 210 2.66 -5.32 32.50
CA ILE A 210 3.04 -6.25 33.57
C ILE A 210 1.82 -6.67 34.39
N THR A 211 0.97 -5.72 34.83
CA THR A 211 -0.21 -6.05 35.64
C THR A 211 -1.23 -6.87 34.85
N SER A 212 -1.44 -6.54 33.57
CA SER A 212 -2.33 -7.32 32.70
C SER A 212 -1.80 -8.75 32.47
N LEU A 213 -0.51 -8.91 32.19
CA LEU A 213 0.15 -10.22 32.07
C LEU A 213 0.04 -11.04 33.36
N LEU A 214 0.31 -10.44 34.53
CA LEU A 214 0.23 -11.10 35.83
C LEU A 214 -1.20 -11.54 36.19
N SER A 215 -2.21 -10.77 35.80
CA SER A 215 -3.61 -11.10 36.11
C SER A 215 -4.18 -12.22 35.24
N GLN A 216 -3.70 -12.36 34.00
CA GLN A 216 -4.27 -13.28 32.99
C GLN A 216 -3.45 -14.56 32.84
N VAL A 217 -2.12 -14.50 32.99
CA VAL A 217 -1.26 -15.69 32.87
C VAL A 217 -1.35 -16.54 34.13
N LYS A 218 -2.05 -17.68 34.03
CA LYS A 218 -2.19 -18.64 35.14
C LYS A 218 -1.05 -19.65 35.25
N ASN A 219 -0.15 -19.68 34.26
CA ASN A 219 0.94 -20.66 34.23
C ASN A 219 2.06 -20.27 35.23
N PRO A 220 2.32 -21.09 36.26
CA PRO A 220 3.28 -20.76 37.31
C PRO A 220 4.73 -20.65 36.82
N VAL A 221 5.10 -21.39 35.77
CA VAL A 221 6.46 -21.35 35.19
C VAL A 221 6.69 -20.00 34.49
N LEU A 222 5.70 -19.55 33.72
CA LEU A 222 5.77 -18.27 33.04
C LEU A 222 5.81 -17.09 34.04
N LEU A 223 5.00 -17.16 35.10
CA LEU A 223 5.04 -16.17 36.18
C LEU A 223 6.40 -16.12 36.88
N PHE A 224 7.02 -17.27 37.11
CA PHE A 224 8.38 -17.33 37.67
C PHE A 224 9.42 -16.70 36.73
N GLN A 225 9.34 -16.98 35.42
CA GLN A 225 10.23 -16.38 34.42
C GLN A 225 10.05 -14.86 34.31
N LEU A 226 8.81 -14.35 34.39
CA LEU A 226 8.53 -12.92 34.44
C LEU A 226 9.17 -12.27 35.67
N ASN A 227 9.03 -12.86 36.85
CA ASN A 227 9.64 -12.34 38.08
C ASN A 227 11.17 -12.26 37.98
N GLN A 228 11.82 -13.27 37.41
CA GLN A 228 13.27 -13.21 37.15
C GLN A 228 13.62 -12.12 36.14
N TYR A 229 12.85 -11.97 35.06
CA TYR A 229 13.06 -10.94 34.07
C TYR A 229 12.95 -9.53 34.67
N LEU A 230 11.95 -9.28 35.52
CA LEU A 230 11.79 -7.99 36.20
C LEU A 230 12.93 -7.70 37.18
N GLN A 231 13.35 -8.69 37.97
CA GLN A 231 14.47 -8.53 38.91
C GLN A 231 15.79 -8.19 38.21
N ASN A 232 16.03 -8.75 37.02
CA ASN A 232 17.25 -8.51 36.25
C ASN A 232 17.28 -7.16 35.51
N ASN A 233 16.14 -6.49 35.32
CA ASN A 233 16.07 -5.19 34.63
C ASN A 233 15.92 -3.98 35.59
N ILE A 234 15.88 -4.21 36.91
CA ILE A 234 15.77 -3.16 37.94
C ILE A 234 17.16 -2.73 38.49
N ASN A 235 18.25 -3.39 38.06
CA ASN A 235 19.64 -2.99 38.32
C ASN A 235 20.27 -2.31 37.10
#